data_AF-A0AAW4PM46-F1
#
_entry.id   AF-A0AAW4PM46-F1
#
_cell.length_a   1.000
_cell.length_b   1.000
_cell.length_c   1.000
_cell.angle_alpha   90.00
_cell.angle_beta   90.00
_cell.angle_gamma   90.00
#
_symmetry.space_group_name_H-M   'P 1'
#
loop_
_entity.id
_entity.type
_entity.pdbx_description
1 polymer ?
#
loop_
_entity_poly.entity_id
_entity_poly.type
_entity_poly.pdbx_seq_one_letter_code
_entity_poly.pdbx_strand_id
1 'polypeptide(L)' 'MRERVRTNPFGVVAVAAVSLLCLVVGGAGAVAIYAETVGTWRSLFLMEQTLALLVPTVKVLLAVAFVAGVGLVVGSR' A
#
# COMPACT_ATOMS: atom_id res chain seq x y z
N MET A 1 -21.07 -17.21 -8.41
CA MET A 1 -20.60 -16.06 -7.60
C MET A 1 -19.23 -15.50 -8.00
N ARG A 2 -18.28 -16.29 -8.54
CA ARG A 2 -16.95 -15.79 -8.94
C ARG A 2 -16.91 -14.88 -10.19
N GLU A 3 -17.89 -14.94 -11.08
CA GLU A 3 -17.83 -14.20 -12.36
C GLU A 3 -18.24 -12.71 -12.26
N ARG A 4 -19.06 -12.31 -11.28
CA ARG A 4 -19.49 -10.89 -11.16
C ARG A 4 -18.42 -9.96 -10.61
N VAL A 5 -17.39 -10.49 -9.94
CA VAL A 5 -16.23 -9.70 -9.51
C VAL A 5 -15.34 -9.33 -10.69
N ARG A 6 -15.42 -10.08 -11.80
CA ARG A 6 -14.56 -9.88 -12.99
C ARG A 6 -14.97 -8.68 -13.86
N THR A 7 -16.07 -7.99 -13.56
CA THR A 7 -16.63 -6.93 -14.42
C THR A 7 -16.70 -5.54 -13.79
N ASN A 8 -16.42 -5.37 -12.49
CA ASN A 8 -16.40 -4.03 -11.89
C ASN A 8 -14.95 -3.49 -11.78
N PRO A 9 -14.53 -2.54 -12.63
CA PRO A 9 -13.16 -2.03 -12.65
C PRO A 9 -12.77 -1.38 -11.30
N PHE A 10 -13.72 -0.74 -10.60
CA PHE A 10 -13.46 -0.15 -9.29
C PHE A 10 -13.11 -1.19 -8.22
N GLY A 11 -13.72 -2.38 -8.29
CA GLY A 11 -13.42 -3.47 -7.35
C GLY A 11 -12.04 -4.04 -7.55
N VAL A 12 -11.62 -4.21 -8.81
CA VAL A 12 -10.27 -4.67 -9.15
C VAL A 12 -9.23 -3.65 -8.67
N VAL A 13 -9.46 -2.36 -8.92
CA VAL A 13 -8.55 -1.30 -8.47
C VAL A 13 -8.47 -1.22 -6.94
N ALA A 14 -9.60 -1.33 -6.24
CA ALA A 14 -9.61 -1.32 -4.78
C ALA A 14 -8.81 -2.50 -4.19
N VAL A 15 -9.03 -3.72 -4.69
CA VAL A 15 -8.29 -4.91 -4.22
C VAL A 15 -6.80 -4.78 -4.53
N ALA A 16 -6.44 -4.31 -5.73
CA ALA A 16 -5.05 -4.11 -6.11
C ALA A 16 -4.37 -3.05 -5.22
N ALA A 17 -5.00 -1.91 -4.99
CA ALA A 17 -4.47 -0.83 -4.16
C ALA A 17 -4.26 -1.27 -2.71
N VAL A 18 -5.23 -1.98 -2.13
CA VAL A 18 -5.13 -2.53 -0.77
C VAL A 18 -4.03 -3.59 -0.67
N SER A 19 -3.94 -4.49 -1.66
CA SER A 19 -2.89 -5.50 -1.70
C SER A 19 -1.50 -4.86 -1.78
N LEU A 20 -1.35 -3.82 -2.59
CA LEU A 20 -0.10 -3.08 -2.72
C LEU A 20 0.25 -2.34 -1.43
N LEU A 21 -0.74 -1.75 -0.73
CA LEU A 21 -0.55 -1.15 0.58
C LEU A 21 0.02 -2.15 1.59
N CYS A 22 -0.55 -3.35 1.66
CA CYS A 22 -0.05 -4.40 2.55
C CYS A 22 1.41 -4.76 2.24
N LEU A 23 1.77 -4.91 0.96
CA LEU A 23 3.15 -5.20 0.55
C LEU A 23 4.10 -4.06 0.89
N VAL A 24 3.70 -2.81 0.66
CA VAL A 24 4.51 -1.63 0.95
C VAL A 24 4.75 -1.50 2.46
N VAL A 25 3.72 -1.66 3.28
CA VAL A 25 3.83 -1.60 4.75
C VAL A 25 4.67 -2.76 5.28
N GLY A 26 4.48 -3.98 4.76
CA GLY A 26 5.30 -5.13 5.11
C GLY A 26 6.77 -4.94 4.74
N GLY A 27 7.04 -4.37 3.56
CA GLY A 27 8.39 -4.00 3.13
C GLY A 27 9.04 -2.95 4.02
N ALA A 28 8.28 -1.92 4.45
CA ALA A 28 8.75 -0.92 5.40
C ALA A 28 9.20 -1.57 6.73
N GLY A 29 8.39 -2.49 7.26
CA GLY A 29 8.71 -3.24 8.48
C GLY A 29 9.95 -4.11 8.32
N ALA A 30 10.10 -4.80 7.19
CA ALA A 30 11.30 -5.59 6.90
C ALA A 30 12.57 -4.73 6.84
N VAL A 31 12.50 -3.54 6.24
CA VAL A 31 13.63 -2.59 6.20
C VAL A 31 13.97 -2.09 7.60
N ALA A 32 12.97 -1.79 8.43
CA ALA A 32 13.19 -1.35 9.80
C ALA A 32 13.89 -2.43 10.64
N ILE A 33 13.40 -3.67 10.60
CA ILE A 33 14.02 -4.81 11.28
C ILE A 33 15.46 -5.00 10.79
N TYR A 34 15.69 -4.96 9.48
CA TYR A 34 17.04 -5.09 8.92
C TYR A 34 17.97 -3.97 9.41
N ALA A 35 17.53 -2.71 9.38
CA ALA A 35 18.34 -1.59 9.79
C ALA A 35 18.74 -1.65 11.27
N GLU A 36 17.81 -2.10 12.13
CA GLU A 36 18.04 -2.32 13.55
C GLU A 36 18.99 -3.50 13.80
N THR A 37 18.84 -4.62 13.09
CA THR A 37 19.76 -5.77 13.23
C THR A 37 21.20 -5.43 12.83
N VAL A 38 21.39 -4.59 11.82
CA VAL A 38 22.73 -4.12 11.41
C VAL A 38 23.28 -3.08 12.38
N GLY A 39 22.41 -2.24 12.96
CA GLY A 39 22.76 -1.33 14.05
C GLY A 39 23.80 -0.26 13.71
N THR A 40 24.05 0.03 12.44
CA THR A 40 24.99 1.08 12.01
C THR A 40 24.27 2.40 11.76
N TRP A 41 24.96 3.53 11.98
CA TRP A 41 24.44 4.85 11.62
C TRP A 41 23.99 4.94 10.15
N ARG A 42 24.71 4.29 9.24
CA ARG A 42 24.37 4.25 7.82
C ARG A 42 23.09 3.44 7.55
N SER A 43 22.87 2.32 8.23
CA SER A 43 21.66 1.51 8.05
C SER A 43 20.42 2.20 8.61
N LEU A 44 20.55 2.87 9.75
CA LEU A 44 19.46 3.66 10.35
C LEU A 44 19.08 4.85 9.46
N PHE A 45 20.06 5.56 8.89
CA PHE A 45 19.77 6.66 7.97
C PHE A 45 19.10 6.19 6.67
N LEU A 46 19.51 5.03 6.14
CA LEU A 46 18.84 4.42 4.99
C LEU A 46 17.39 4.03 5.31
N MET A 47 17.10 3.57 6.54
CA MET A 47 15.73 3.32 7.00
C MET A 47 14.90 4.60 6.99
N GLU A 48 15.40 5.69 7.56
CA GLU A 48 14.70 6.99 7.57
C GLU A 48 14.43 7.50 6.16
N GLN A 49 15.42 7.42 5.27
CA GLN A 49 15.25 7.83 3.87
C GLN A 49 14.22 6.96 3.15
N THR A 50 14.21 5.65 3.41
CA THR A 50 13.23 4.73 2.86
C THR A 50 11.82 5.06 3.37
N LEU A 51 11.67 5.30 4.67
CA LEU A 51 10.38 5.70 5.25
C LEU A 51 9.88 7.04 4.69
N ALA A 52 10.77 8.01 4.50
CA ALA A 52 10.44 9.30 3.90
C ALA A 52 9.88 9.15 2.47
N LEU A 53 10.37 8.18 1.70
CA LEU A 53 9.85 7.85 0.37
C LEU A 53 8.55 7.03 0.43
N LEU A 54 8.39 6.15 1.41
CA LEU A 54 7.21 5.31 1.53
C LEU A 54 5.97 6.08 1.99
N VAL A 55 6.13 7.10 2.83
CA VAL A 55 5.02 7.93 3.30
C VAL A 55 4.16 8.54 2.17
N PRO A 56 4.72 9.24 1.16
CA PRO A 56 3.93 9.75 0.05
C PRO A 56 3.29 8.63 -0.78
N THR A 57 3.99 7.52 -1.00
CA THR A 57 3.44 6.35 -1.72
C THR A 57 2.22 5.77 -1.02
N VAL A 58 2.29 5.58 0.30
CA VAL A 58 1.16 5.10 1.11
C VAL A 58 -0.02 6.06 1.02
N LYS A 59 0.22 7.38 1.11
CA LYS A 59 -0.85 8.38 0.97
C LYS A 59 -1.56 8.29 -0.38
N VAL A 60 -0.80 8.17 -1.46
CA VAL A 60 -1.36 8.04 -2.82
C VAL A 60 -2.19 6.76 -2.94
N LEU A 61 -1.64 5.63 -2.51
CA LEU A 61 -2.35 4.35 -2.57
C LEU A 61 -3.62 4.34 -1.71
N LEU A 62 -3.58 4.97 -0.53
CA LEU A 62 -4.75 5.12 0.33
C LEU A 62 -5.84 5.96 -0.35
N ALA A 63 -5.45 7.08 -1.00
CA ALA A 63 -6.39 7.91 -1.75
C ALA A 63 -7.03 7.13 -2.91
N VAL A 64 -6.23 6.37 -3.67
CA VAL A 64 -6.73 5.53 -4.77
C VAL A 64 -7.67 4.45 -4.25
N ALA A 65 -7.30 3.74 -3.18
CA ALA A 65 -8.14 2.72 -2.57
C ALA A 65 -9.46 3.30 -2.06
N PHE A 66 -9.43 4.50 -1.48
CA PHE A 66 -10.62 5.20 -1.01
C PHE A 66 -11.56 5.59 -2.16
N VAL A 67 -11.03 6.25 -3.20
CA VAL A 67 -11.82 6.65 -4.38
C VAL A 67 -12.40 5.43 -5.09
N ALA A 68 -11.62 4.36 -5.25
CA ALA A 68 -12.10 3.11 -5.85
C ALA A 68 -13.17 2.43 -4.99
N GLY A 69 -13.01 2.43 -3.66
CA GLY A 69 -14.00 1.92 -2.72
C GLY A 69 -15.33 2.68 -2.79
N VAL A 70 -15.29 4.00 -2.77
CA VAL A 70 -16.48 4.86 -2.93
C VAL A 70 -17.12 4.62 -4.30
N GLY A 71 -16.32 4.60 -5.37
CA GLY A 71 -16.81 4.34 -6.73
C GLY A 71 -17.48 2.98 -6.87
N LEU A 72 -16.96 1.94 -6.20
CA LEU A 72 -17.60 0.63 -6.15
C LEU A 72 -18.94 0.67 -5.44
N VAL A 73 -19.03 1.33 -4.27
CA VAL A 73 -20.30 1.44 -3.52
C VAL A 73 -21.34 2.22 -4.32
N VAL A 74 -20.97 3.36 -4.88
CA VAL A 74 -21.87 4.21 -5.69
C VAL A 74 -22.31 3.48 -6.96
N GLY A 75 -21.39 2.84 -7.68
CA GLY A 75 -21.71 2.09 -8.91
C GLY A 75 -22.41 0.74 -8.67
N SER A 76 -22.53 0.30 -7.41
CA SER A 76 -23.27 -0.92 -7.03
C SER A 76 -24.72 -0.68 -6.62
N ARG A 77 -25.12 0.59 -6.44
CA ARG A 77 -26.50 1.02 -6.19
C ARG A 77 -27.22 1.28 -7.51
#